data_AF-A0A2E2MNY1-F1
#
_entry.id   AF-A0A2E2MNY1-F1
#
_cell.length_a   1.000
_cell.length_b   1.000
_cell.length_c   1.000
_cell.angle_alpha   90.00
_cell.angle_beta   90.00
_cell.angle_gamma   90.00
#
_symmetry.space_group_name_H-M   'P 1'
#
loop_
_entity.id
_entity.type
_entity.pdbx_description
1 polymer ?
#
loop_
_entity_poly.entity_id
_entity_poly.type
_entity_poly.pdbx_seq_one_letter_code
_entity_poly.pdbx_strand_id
1 'polypeptide(L)'
;MAPTVVAGGRGHLAEQILQIAFANGIKVREDSDLAELLATIDMEEEIPVEAFAAVAEILIYLYRANGAGDDAGKSREDIVREWMGDTPQ
;
A
#
# COMPACT_ATOMS: atom_id res chain seq x y z
N MET A 1 1.83 13.66 1.82
CA MET A 1 0.43 13.41 2.21
C MET A 1 0.38 12.06 2.88
N ALA A 2 -0.23 11.95 4.05
CA ALA A 2 -0.41 10.66 4.71
C ALA A 2 -1.65 9.94 4.15
N PRO A 3 -1.71 8.59 4.21
CA PRO A 3 -2.93 7.84 3.91
C PRO A 3 -4.05 8.19 4.90
N THR A 4 -5.30 8.11 4.44
CA THR A 4 -6.50 8.38 5.24
C THR A 4 -7.49 7.21 5.18
N VAL A 5 -8.37 7.12 6.19
CA VAL A 5 -9.46 6.13 6.22
C VAL A 5 -10.69 6.70 5.52
N VAL A 6 -11.07 6.12 4.38
CA VAL A 6 -12.20 6.60 3.56
C VAL A 6 -13.50 5.82 3.79
N ALA A 7 -13.42 4.64 4.41
CA ALA A 7 -14.56 3.79 4.73
C ALA A 7 -14.20 2.82 5.87
N GLY A 8 -15.17 2.53 6.74
CA GLY A 8 -15.05 1.57 7.82
C GLY A 8 -16.42 1.06 8.26
N GLY A 9 -16.46 -0.15 8.83
CA GLY A 9 -17.71 -0.75 9.26
C GLY A 9 -17.50 -2.06 10.01
N ARG A 10 -18.56 -2.57 10.64
CA ARG A 10 -18.59 -3.87 11.33
C ARG A 10 -19.81 -4.67 10.91
N GLY A 11 -19.75 -5.99 11.06
CA GLY A 11 -20.84 -6.90 10.72
C GLY A 11 -21.34 -6.69 9.29
N HIS A 12 -22.65 -6.49 9.13
CA HIS A 12 -23.26 -6.35 7.82
C HIS A 12 -22.75 -5.16 6.99
N LEU A 13 -22.29 -4.08 7.63
CA LEU A 13 -21.68 -2.97 6.90
C LEU A 13 -20.31 -3.35 6.33
N ALA A 14 -19.50 -4.10 7.09
CA ALA A 14 -18.22 -4.59 6.62
C ALA A 14 -18.39 -5.56 5.43
N GLU A 15 -19.39 -6.43 5.49
CA GLU A 15 -19.75 -7.32 4.38
C GLU A 15 -20.07 -6.54 3.09
N GLN A 16 -20.84 -5.45 3.20
CA GLN A 16 -21.17 -4.60 2.05
C GLN A 16 -19.94 -3.88 1.48
N ILE A 17 -19.04 -3.37 2.34
CA ILE A 17 -17.77 -2.76 1.91
C ILE A 17 -16.94 -3.77 1.11
N LEU A 18 -16.81 -4.99 1.62
CA LEU A 18 -16.09 -6.07 0.94
C LEU A 18 -16.73 -6.44 -0.40
N GLN A 19 -18.06 -6.58 -0.45
CA GLN A 19 -18.78 -6.85 -1.69
C GLN A 19 -18.53 -5.78 -2.76
N ILE A 20 -18.59 -4.50 -2.39
CA ILE A 20 -18.32 -3.37 -3.31
C ILE A 20 -16.86 -3.41 -3.77
N ALA A 21 -15.90 -3.65 -2.86
CA ALA A 21 -14.49 -3.73 -3.18
C ALA A 21 -14.23 -4.83 -4.23
N PHE A 22 -14.74 -6.04 -3.99
CA PHE A 22 -14.60 -7.17 -4.93
C PHE A 22 -15.28 -6.91 -6.28
N ALA A 23 -16.48 -6.33 -6.28
CA ALA A 23 -17.19 -6.00 -7.52
C ALA A 23 -16.44 -4.99 -8.40
N ASN A 24 -15.59 -4.16 -7.81
CA ASN A 24 -14.78 -3.16 -8.52
C ASN A 24 -13.31 -3.60 -8.73
N GLY A 25 -12.96 -4.85 -8.40
CA GLY A 25 -11.59 -5.34 -8.54
C GLY A 25 -10.58 -4.68 -7.60
N ILE A 26 -11.04 -4.10 -6.49
CA ILE A 26 -10.18 -3.55 -5.44
C ILE A 26 -9.57 -4.72 -4.66
N LYS A 27 -8.25 -4.75 -4.54
CA LYS A 27 -7.53 -5.77 -3.78
C LYS A 27 -7.84 -5.61 -2.29
N VAL A 28 -8.16 -6.73 -1.64
CA VAL A 28 -8.42 -6.80 -0.19
C VAL A 28 -7.30 -7.60 0.46
N ARG A 29 -6.75 -7.09 1.57
CA ARG A 29 -5.81 -7.79 2.44
C ARG A 29 -6.54 -8.13 3.73
N GLU A 30 -6.37 -9.36 4.20
CA GLU A 30 -6.85 -9.80 5.50
C GLU A 30 -5.72 -9.64 6.53
N ASP A 31 -5.97 -8.84 7.56
CA ASP A 31 -5.03 -8.54 8.63
C ASP A 31 -5.85 -8.06 9.84
N SER A 32 -6.07 -8.93 10.83
CA SER A 32 -6.95 -8.64 11.97
C SER A 32 -6.44 -7.46 12.79
N ASP A 33 -5.14 -7.44 13.08
CA ASP A 33 -4.52 -6.48 13.98
C ASP A 33 -4.54 -5.09 13.35
N LEU A 34 -4.20 -5.01 12.05
CA LEU A 34 -4.29 -3.75 11.32
C LEU A 34 -5.75 -3.29 11.15
N ALA A 35 -6.68 -4.19 10.88
CA ALA A 35 -8.09 -3.83 10.76
C ALA A 35 -8.67 -3.29 12.08
N GLU A 36 -8.30 -3.89 13.22
CA GLU A 36 -8.69 -3.40 14.55
C GLU A 36 -8.09 -2.03 14.84
N LEU A 37 -6.80 -1.83 14.53
CA LEU A 37 -6.14 -0.54 14.69
C LEU A 37 -6.78 0.54 13.82
N LEU A 38 -7.03 0.27 12.53
CA LEU A 38 -7.63 1.24 11.62
C LEU A 38 -9.09 1.54 11.98
N ALA A 39 -9.79 0.59 12.61
CA ALA A 39 -11.17 0.78 13.05
C ALA A 39 -11.31 1.73 14.26
N THR A 40 -10.21 2.17 14.88
CA THR A 40 -10.24 3.19 15.94
C THR A 40 -10.08 4.62 15.40
N ILE A 41 -9.88 4.79 14.09
CA ILE A 41 -9.61 6.08 13.44
C ILE A 41 -10.92 6.65 12.89
N ASP A 42 -11.15 7.94 13.07
CA ASP A 42 -12.31 8.60 12.51
C ASP A 42 -12.18 8.75 10.98
N MET A 43 -13.31 8.82 10.28
CA MET A 43 -13.32 8.94 8.82
C MET A 43 -12.64 10.24 8.38
N GLU A 44 -11.92 10.15 7.25
CA GLU A 44 -11.16 11.26 6.64
C GLU A 44 -9.96 11.76 7.47
N GLU A 45 -9.69 11.16 8.61
CA GLU A 45 -8.46 11.44 9.38
C GLU A 45 -7.26 10.70 8.80
N GLU A 46 -6.08 11.29 9.02
CA GLU A 46 -4.80 10.65 8.72
C GLU A 46 -4.57 9.45 9.65
N ILE A 47 -3.97 8.38 9.12
CA ILE A 47 -3.63 7.23 9.95
C ILE A 47 -2.63 7.63 11.06
N PRO A 48 -2.65 6.98 12.24
CA PRO A 48 -1.69 7.24 13.30
C PRO A 48 -0.31 6.68 12.93
N VAL A 49 0.76 7.21 13.53
CA VAL A 49 2.16 6.84 13.20
C VAL A 49 2.42 5.35 13.40
N GLU A 50 1.75 4.74 14.38
CA GLU A 50 1.79 3.32 14.69
C GLU A 50 1.31 2.44 13.53
N ALA A 51 0.42 2.95 12.68
CA ALA A 51 -0.09 2.25 11.51
C ALA A 51 0.75 2.47 10.24
N PHE A 52 1.68 3.44 10.23
CA PHE A 52 2.42 3.83 9.03
C PHE A 52 3.22 2.66 8.44
N ALA A 53 3.91 1.88 9.28
CA ALA A 53 4.74 0.78 8.81
C ALA A 53 3.93 -0.30 8.08
N ALA A 54 2.80 -0.71 8.67
CA ALA A 54 1.91 -1.70 8.08
C ALA A 54 1.28 -1.21 6.77
N VAL A 55 0.84 0.06 6.73
CA VAL A 55 0.27 0.66 5.51
C VAL A 55 1.35 0.82 4.42
N ALA A 56 2.57 1.21 4.78
CA ALA A 56 3.69 1.31 3.83
C ALA A 56 4.03 -0.04 3.21
N GLU A 57 4.00 -1.13 3.98
CA GLU A 57 4.19 -2.49 3.46
C GLU A 57 3.16 -2.85 2.39
N ILE A 58 1.88 -2.51 2.62
CA ILE A 58 0.79 -2.72 1.65
C ILE A 58 1.06 -1.92 0.37
N LEU A 59 1.43 -0.64 0.50
CA LEU A 59 1.72 0.22 -0.65
C LEU A 59 2.91 -0.28 -1.46
N ILE A 60 3.98 -0.75 -0.80
CA ILE A 60 5.14 -1.35 -1.46
C ILE A 60 4.73 -2.62 -2.22
N TYR A 61 3.92 -3.48 -1.60
CA TYR A 61 3.40 -4.67 -2.27
C TYR A 61 2.60 -4.31 -3.52
N LEU A 62 1.70 -3.32 -3.42
CA LEU A 62 0.90 -2.85 -4.56
C LEU A 62 1.76 -2.25 -5.68
N TYR A 63 2.77 -1.45 -5.33
CA TYR A 63 3.69 -0.85 -6.29
C TYR A 63 4.45 -1.92 -7.09
N ARG A 64 4.95 -2.96 -6.40
CA ARG A 64 5.64 -4.10 -7.02
C ARG A 64 4.68 -4.93 -7.89
N ALA A 65 3.46 -5.16 -7.41
CA ALA A 65 2.45 -5.91 -8.15
C ALA A 65 1.96 -5.19 -9.42
N ASN A 66 2.06 -3.86 -9.47
CA ASN A 66 1.67 -3.05 -10.62
C ASN A 66 2.79 -2.86 -11.66
N GLY A 67 3.94 -3.55 -11.51
CA GLY A 67 5.05 -3.49 -12.48
C GLY A 67 5.85 -2.18 -12.46
N ALA A 68 5.50 -1.23 -11.58
CA ALA A 68 6.30 -0.02 -11.38
C ALA A 68 7.58 -0.31 -10.57
N GLY A 69 7.71 -1.51 -10.01
CA GLY A 69 8.85 -1.99 -9.22
C GLY A 69 10.07 -2.41 -10.03
N ASP A 70 10.10 -2.21 -11.35
CA ASP A 70 11.21 -2.66 -12.20
C ASP A 70 12.52 -1.88 -11.93
N ASP A 71 12.45 -0.69 -11.31
CA ASP A 71 13.63 0.05 -10.83
C ASP A 71 14.11 -0.38 -9.43
N ALA A 72 13.27 -1.03 -8.62
CA ALA A 72 13.64 -1.49 -7.28
C ALA A 72 14.55 -2.74 -7.30
N GLY A 73 14.73 -3.36 -8.47
CA GLY A 73 15.67 -4.44 -8.72
C GLY A 73 17.05 -3.99 -9.20
N LYS A 74 17.23 -2.70 -9.53
CA LYS A 74 18.53 -2.16 -9.94
C LYS A 74 19.42 -2.05 -8.71
N SER A 75 20.53 -2.76 -8.69
CA SER A 75 21.52 -2.56 -7.64
C SER A 75 22.06 -1.13 -7.72
N ARG A 76 22.67 -0.63 -6.64
CA ARG A 76 23.31 0.70 -6.65
C ARG A 76 24.33 0.80 -7.79
N GLU A 77 24.98 -0.31 -8.12
CA GLU A 77 25.89 -0.44 -9.24
C GLU A 77 25.20 -0.33 -10.60
N ASP A 78 23.98 -0.86 -10.76
CA ASP A 78 23.20 -0.75 -12.00
C ASP A 78 22.73 0.70 -12.26
N ILE A 79 22.25 1.38 -11.21
CA ILE A 79 21.83 2.80 -11.27
C ILE A 79 23.03 3.68 -11.65
N VAL A 80 24.17 3.42 -11.03
CA VAL A 80 25.41 4.17 -11.27
C VAL A 80 25.94 3.93 -12.69
N ARG A 81 25.88 2.69 -13.19
CA ARG A 81 26.29 2.36 -14.57
C ARG A 81 25.42 3.04 -15.62
N GLU A 82 24.12 3.07 -15.40
CA GLU A 82 23.15 3.74 -16.28
C GLU A 82 23.38 5.26 -16.32
N TRP A 83 23.67 5.88 -15.18
CA TRP A 83 23.84 7.33 -15.07
C TRP A 83 25.22 7.84 -15.50
N MET A 84 26.27 7.04 -15.32
CA MET A 84 27.63 7.45 -15.65
C MET A 84 27.99 7.25 -17.14
N GLY A 85 27.14 6.60 -17.93
CA GLY A 85 27.29 6.52 -19.39
C GLY A 85 28.64 5.98 -19.86
N ASP A 86 29.35 5.24 -19.00
CA ASP A 86 30.72 4.85 -19.26
C ASP A 86 30.69 3.65 -20.21
N THR A 87 30.82 3.96 -21.50
CA THR A 87 31.15 2.97 -22.51
C THR A 87 32.62 2.65 -22.32
N PRO A 88 33.02 1.43 -21.92
CA PRO A 88 34.43 1.10 -21.84
C PRO A 88 35.03 1.25 -23.24
N GLN A 89 36.06 2.08 -23.36
CA GLN A 89 36.97 2.11 -24.52
C GLN A 89 37.79 0.83 -24.53
#